data_AF-A0A4S3B5B8-F1
#
_entry.id   AF-A0A4S3B5B8-F1
#
_cell.length_a   1.000
_cell.length_b   1.000
_cell.length_c   1.000
_cell.angle_alpha   90.00
_cell.angle_beta   90.00
_cell.angle_gamma   90.00
#
_symmetry.space_group_name_H-M   'P 1'
#
loop_
_entity.id
_entity.type
_entity.pdbx_description
1 polymer ?
#
loop_
_entity_poly.entity_id
_entity_poly.type
_entity_poly.pdbx_seq_one_letter_code
_entity_poly.pdbx_strand_id
1 'polypeptide(L)'
;MRLIINIVSILIIFMGMFYYIRKTMKFREDEKGYKVMAHASQITMSSYLLGLAIILIELNMFGLSRGKFVNHLLIYGAFVSVVNVGSLWYFSRTMKEK
;
A
#
# COMPACT_ATOMS: atom_id res chain seq x y z
N MET A 1 10.04 -14.32 15.98
CA MET A 1 10.07 -12.97 15.33
C MET A 1 9.46 -12.94 13.94
N ARG A 2 9.92 -13.74 12.96
CA ARG A 2 9.37 -13.71 11.58
C ARG A 2 7.85 -13.95 11.49
N LEU A 3 7.32 -14.87 12.29
CA LEU A 3 5.87 -15.14 12.34
C LEU A 3 5.07 -13.90 12.78
N ILE A 4 5.52 -13.20 13.81
CA ILE A 4 4.84 -12.01 14.34
C ILE A 4 4.84 -10.90 13.28
N ILE A 5 5.97 -10.68 12.61
CA ILE A 5 6.08 -9.69 11.52
C ILE A 5 5.10 -10.04 10.40
N ASN A 6 5.03 -11.31 9.98
CA ASN A 6 4.09 -11.74 8.96
C ASN A 6 2.63 -11.50 9.37
N ILE A 7 2.26 -11.84 10.60
CA ILE A 7 0.89 -11.63 11.11
C ILE A 7 0.55 -10.14 11.11
N VAL A 8 1.45 -9.29 11.62
CA VAL A 8 1.24 -7.84 11.64
C VAL A 8 1.14 -7.28 10.23
N SER A 9 2.02 -7.69 9.30
CA SER A 9 1.96 -7.28 7.90
C SER A 9 0.64 -7.66 7.24
N ILE A 10 0.16 -8.89 7.47
CA ILE A 10 -1.11 -9.37 6.95
C ILE A 10 -2.27 -8.52 7.49
N LEU A 11 -2.29 -8.23 8.79
CA LEU A 11 -3.31 -7.38 9.41
C LEU A 11 -3.32 -5.97 8.80
N ILE A 12 -2.15 -5.36 8.60
CA ILE A 12 -2.02 -4.05 7.94
C ILE A 12 -2.57 -4.09 6.52
N ILE A 13 -2.26 -5.13 5.75
CA ILE A 13 -2.77 -5.29 4.38
C ILE A 13 -4.30 -5.39 4.38
N PHE A 14 -4.87 -6.25 5.23
CA PHE A 14 -6.32 -6.41 5.32
C PHE A 14 -7.02 -5.12 5.75
N MET A 15 -6.50 -4.43 6.77
CA MET A 15 -7.07 -3.15 7.21
C MET A 15 -6.98 -2.09 6.10
N GLY A 16 -5.86 -2.03 5.39
CA GLY A 16 -5.68 -1.10 4.28
C GLY A 16 -6.63 -1.37 3.11
N MET A 17 -6.79 -2.64 2.74
CA MET A 17 -7.74 -3.07 1.72
C MET A 17 -9.19 -2.73 2.11
N PHE A 18 -9.59 -3.01 3.35
CA PHE A 18 -10.92 -2.68 3.84
C PHE A 18 -11.18 -1.16 3.85
N TYR A 19 -10.21 -0.36 4.29
CA TYR A 19 -10.30 1.09 4.27
C TYR A 19 -10.42 1.64 2.84
N TYR A 20 -9.61 1.13 1.91
CA TYR A 20 -9.67 1.50 0.49
C TYR A 20 -11.03 1.19 -0.12
N ILE A 21 -11.56 -0.02 0.08
CA ILE A 21 -12.89 -0.43 -0.43
C ILE A 21 -13.97 0.51 0.12
N ARG A 22 -13.97 0.77 1.43
CA ARG A 22 -14.94 1.67 2.06
C ARG A 22 -14.87 3.08 1.48
N LYS A 23 -13.67 3.61 1.24
CA LYS A 23 -13.47 4.94 0.63
C LYS A 23 -13.90 4.98 -0.82
N THR A 24 -13.59 3.94 -1.59
CA THR A 24 -14.00 3.80 -2.99
C THR A 24 -15.52 3.81 -3.11
N MET A 25 -16.22 3.04 -2.27
CA MET A 25 -17.69 3.04 -2.25
C MET A 25 -18.26 4.43 -1.92
N LYS A 26 -17.63 5.16 -1.00
CA LYS A 26 -18.05 6.53 -0.63
C LYS A 26 -17.78 7.57 -1.72
N PHE A 27 -16.72 7.39 -2.51
CA PHE A 27 -16.27 8.37 -3.50
C PHE A 27 -16.76 8.09 -4.92
N ARG A 28 -17.44 6.96 -5.14
CA ARG A 28 -17.91 6.52 -6.47
C ARG A 28 -18.84 7.52 -7.17
N GLU A 29 -19.55 8.34 -6.42
CA GLU A 29 -20.52 9.31 -6.94
C GLU A 29 -20.05 10.77 -6.76
N ASP A 30 -18.82 10.98 -6.28
CA ASP A 30 -18.27 12.30 -5.95
C ASP A 30 -17.07 12.62 -6.86
N GLU A 31 -17.17 13.65 -7.71
CA GLU A 31 -16.09 14.08 -8.60
C GLU A 31 -14.81 14.47 -7.81
N LYS A 32 -14.97 15.10 -6.63
CA LYS A 32 -13.83 15.39 -5.74
C LYS A 32 -13.25 14.09 -5.18
N GLY A 33 -14.11 13.12 -4.88
CA GLY A 33 -13.73 11.77 -4.47
C GLY A 33 -12.85 11.06 -5.50
N TYR A 34 -13.18 11.15 -6.79
CA TYR A 34 -12.35 10.60 -7.87
C TYR A 34 -10.96 11.23 -7.93
N LYS A 35 -10.87 12.56 -7.78
CA LYS A 35 -9.56 13.27 -7.76
C LYS A 35 -8.68 12.81 -6.59
N VAL A 36 -9.27 12.65 -5.40
CA VAL A 36 -8.58 12.09 -4.22
C VAL A 36 -8.06 10.68 -4.50
N MET A 37 -8.90 9.82 -5.08
CA MET A 37 -8.51 8.45 -5.43
C MET A 37 -7.40 8.42 -6.48
N ALA A 38 -7.44 9.31 -7.48
CA ALA A 38 -6.42 9.41 -8.52
C ALA A 38 -5.05 9.78 -7.96
N HIS A 39 -4.98 10.84 -7.13
CA HIS A 39 -3.72 11.25 -6.49
C HIS A 39 -3.19 10.20 -5.52
N ALA A 40 -4.06 9.58 -4.72
CA ALA A 40 -3.66 8.50 -3.83
C ALA A 40 -3.14 7.28 -4.61
N SER A 41 -3.76 6.94 -5.74
CA SER A 41 -3.34 5.84 -6.61
C SER A 41 -1.98 6.11 -7.26
N GLN A 42 -1.70 7.35 -7.67
CA GLN A 42 -0.39 7.73 -8.20
C GLN A 42 0.72 7.48 -7.18
N ILE A 43 0.57 7.97 -5.95
CA ILE A 43 1.57 7.75 -4.88
C ILE A 43 1.70 6.26 -4.57
N THR A 44 0.57 5.55 -4.44
CA THR A 44 0.57 4.11 -4.16
C THR A 44 1.31 3.34 -5.25
N MET A 45 1.10 3.68 -6.52
CA MET A 45 1.77 3.05 -7.65
C MET A 45 3.28 3.35 -7.65
N SER A 46 3.70 4.58 -7.35
CA SER A 46 5.11 4.92 -7.20
C SER A 46 5.78 4.10 -6.08
N SER A 47 5.11 3.97 -4.93
CA SER A 47 5.60 3.15 -3.82
C SER A 47 5.62 1.66 -4.15
N TYR A 48 4.64 1.18 -4.92
CA TYR A 48 4.64 -0.18 -5.47
C TYR A 48 5.88 -0.39 -6.35
N LEU A 49 6.11 0.46 -7.35
CA LEU A 49 7.26 0.33 -8.25
C LEU A 49 8.59 0.37 -7.51
N LEU A 50 8.74 1.30 -6.55
CA LEU A 50 9.95 1.43 -5.76
C LEU A 50 10.24 0.17 -4.94
N GLY A 51 9.24 -0.34 -4.20
CA GLY A 51 9.42 -1.53 -3.39
C GLY A 51 9.66 -2.80 -4.23
N LEU A 52 9.04 -2.90 -5.40
CA LEU A 52 9.30 -3.99 -6.34
C LEU A 52 10.74 -3.93 -6.86
N ALA A 53 11.23 -2.74 -7.24
CA ALA A 53 12.61 -2.56 -7.70
C ALA A 53 13.63 -2.99 -6.63
N ILE A 54 13.39 -2.64 -5.35
CA ILE A 54 14.24 -3.07 -4.23
C ILE A 54 14.28 -4.59 -4.12
N ILE A 55 13.13 -5.27 -4.17
CA ILE A 55 13.06 -6.75 -4.11
C ILE A 55 13.82 -7.38 -5.29
N LEU A 56 13.69 -6.82 -6.50
CA LEU A 56 14.37 -7.34 -7.69
C LEU A 56 15.89 -7.16 -7.58
N ILE A 57 16.37 -6.02 -7.07
CA ILE A 57 17.80 -5.78 -6.83
C ILE A 57 18.34 -6.79 -5.81
N GLU A 58 17.66 -7.00 -4.69
CA GLU A 58 18.08 -7.97 -3.68
C GLU A 58 18.09 -9.40 -4.22
N LEU A 59 17.07 -9.76 -5.01
CA LEU A 59 16.97 -11.07 -5.64
C LEU A 59 18.13 -11.31 -6.61
N ASN A 60 18.50 -10.29 -7.39
CA ASN A 60 19.60 -10.36 -8.34
C ASN A 60 20.98 -10.41 -7.65
N MET A 61 21.20 -9.60 -6.62
CA MET A 61 22.51 -9.46 -5.96
C MET A 61 22.85 -10.61 -5.01
N PHE A 62 21.89 -11.08 -4.22
CA PHE A 62 22.18 -11.98 -3.10
C PHE A 62 21.59 -13.38 -3.28
N GLY A 63 20.62 -13.55 -4.18
CA GLY A 63 19.78 -14.73 -4.21
C GLY A 63 18.91 -14.84 -2.93
N LEU A 64 17.60 -14.98 -3.09
CA LEU A 64 16.69 -15.07 -1.95
C LEU A 64 16.18 -16.50 -1.75
N SER A 65 16.34 -17.02 -0.54
CA SER A 65 15.64 -18.25 -0.15
C SER A 65 14.12 -18.00 -0.11
N ARG A 66 13.32 -19.03 -0.39
CA ARG A 66 11.85 -18.94 -0.46
C ARG A 66 11.25 -18.25 0.77
N GLY A 67 11.72 -18.60 1.98
CA GLY A 67 11.22 -17.99 3.22
C GLY A 67 11.57 -16.50 3.38
N LYS A 68 12.76 -16.07 2.94
CA LYS A 68 13.12 -14.65 2.94
C LYS A 68 12.31 -13.89 1.90
N PHE A 69 12.09 -14.47 0.72
CA PHE A 69 11.30 -13.86 -0.34
C PHE A 69 9.85 -13.60 0.09
N VAL A 70 9.18 -14.59 0.70
CA VAL A 70 7.82 -14.42 1.23
C VAL A 70 7.75 -13.30 2.28
N ASN A 71 8.74 -13.23 3.19
CA ASN A 71 8.80 -12.18 4.20
C ASN A 71 8.95 -10.78 3.57
N HIS A 72 9.80 -10.64 2.53
CA HIS A 72 9.94 -9.37 1.82
C HIS A 72 8.65 -8.97 1.11
N LEU A 73 7.96 -9.91 0.47
CA LEU A 73 6.65 -9.64 -0.16
C LEU A 73 5.60 -9.17 0.85
N LEU A 74 5.54 -9.77 2.03
CA LEU A 74 4.60 -9.37 3.08
C LEU A 74 4.90 -7.98 3.63
N ILE A 75 6.18 -7.69 3.93
CA ILE A 75 6.60 -6.37 4.39
C ILE A 75 6.32 -5.31 3.32
N TYR A 76 6.63 -5.62 2.07
CA TYR A 76 6.35 -4.77 0.92
C TYR A 76 4.86 -4.50 0.74
N GLY A 77 4.02 -5.55 0.78
CA GLY A 77 2.56 -5.39 0.70
C GLY A 77 2.01 -4.52 1.84
N ALA A 78 2.54 -4.69 3.06
CA ALA A 78 2.18 -3.86 4.20
C ALA A 78 2.62 -2.40 4.01
N PHE A 79 3.83 -2.16 3.51
CA PHE A 79 4.33 -0.83 3.18
C PHE A 79 3.42 -0.13 2.15
N VAL A 80 3.12 -0.78 1.02
CA VAL A 80 2.23 -0.22 -0.01
C VAL A 80 0.84 0.04 0.56
N SER A 81 0.33 -0.82 1.44
CA SER A 81 -0.96 -0.64 2.10
C SER A 81 -0.98 0.57 3.01
N VAL A 82 0.09 0.80 3.78
CA VAL A 82 0.24 2.00 4.63
C VAL A 82 0.30 3.26 3.78
N VAL A 83 1.06 3.25 2.69
CA VAL A 83 1.12 4.38 1.76
C VAL A 83 -0.27 4.68 1.20
N ASN A 84 -0.98 3.66 0.71
CA ASN A 84 -2.33 3.83 0.17
C ASN A 84 -3.29 4.48 1.17
N VAL A 85 -3.36 3.92 2.39
CA VAL A 85 -4.21 4.46 3.46
C VAL A 85 -3.80 5.89 3.81
N GLY A 86 -2.50 6.14 3.97
CA GLY A 86 -1.94 7.45 4.30
C GLY A 86 -2.25 8.49 3.23
N SER A 87 -2.03 8.17 1.95
CA SER A 87 -2.33 9.05 0.83
C SER A 87 -3.84 9.32 0.71
N LEU A 88 -4.67 8.28 0.83
CA LEU A 88 -6.13 8.46 0.83
C LEU A 88 -6.60 9.33 1.98
N TRP A 89 -6.07 9.14 3.17
CA TRP A 89 -6.41 9.95 4.34
C TRP A 89 -5.98 11.41 4.17
N TYR A 90 -4.74 11.62 3.72
CA TYR A 90 -4.18 12.95 3.47
C TYR A 90 -4.99 13.72 2.43
N PHE A 91 -5.14 13.17 1.21
CA PHE A 91 -5.88 13.84 0.14
C PHE A 91 -7.37 13.96 0.46
N SER A 92 -7.97 12.99 1.16
CA SER A 92 -9.35 13.13 1.64
C SER A 92 -9.57 14.34 2.54
N ARG A 93 -8.56 14.78 3.30
CA ARG A 93 -8.64 15.98 4.15
C ARG A 93 -8.33 17.23 3.33
N THR A 94 -7.18 17.25 2.68
CA THR A 94 -6.68 18.46 2.01
C THR A 94 -7.53 18.89 0.81
N MET A 95 -8.15 17.95 0.09
CA MET A 95 -8.96 18.24 -1.11
C MET A 95 -10.46 18.33 -0.81
N LYS A 96 -10.92 17.99 0.40
CA LYS A 96 -12.30 18.26 0.83
C LYS A 96 -12.49 19.64 1.44
N GLU A 97 -11.42 20.23 1.97
CA GLU A 97 -11.42 21.57 2.58
C GLU A 97 -11.30 22.71 1.56
N LYS A 98 -11.21 22.40 0.26
CA LYS A 98 -11.28 23.35 -0.86
C LYS A 98 -12.47 23.02 -1.75
#